data_AF-A0A511XE60-F1
#
_entry.id   AF-A0A511XE60-F1
#
_cell.length_a   1.000
_cell.length_b   1.000
_cell.length_c   1.000
_cell.angle_alpha   90.00
_cell.angle_beta   90.00
_cell.angle_gamma   90.00
#
_symmetry.space_group_name_H-M   'P 1'
#
loop_
_entity.id
_entity.type
_entity.pdbx_description
1 polymer ?
#
loop_
_entity_poly.entity_id
_entity_poly.type
_entity_poly.pdbx_seq_one_letter_code
_entity_poly.pdbx_strand_id
1 'polypeptide(L)'
;MIVAGWAWLSRRIAYAFLVFVGAILLLSPVPTLGLLWDVSMLCGFSALFVLLQMFALTGRPLSTPFYEGKFFIRLHEYGAYMLLAFVAWHIGFSLWAEPQLLEDLLPPITGVMQTGVVAATLLAIATFASLPPVRRAAFGTATLFRRSHSVCATLLLCASGAHAWLAGLRLAGFWPSVAFAALAGGAVALPWASRQAVRPHRPPGKRARDTARFAAPVAMVMLSLGVALPFLGAALLHWRAW
;
A
#
# COMPACT_ATOMS: atom_id res chain seq x y z
N MET A 1 20.98 20.05 -12.03
CA MET A 1 20.24 19.75 -10.77
C MET A 1 19.55 18.38 -10.86
N ILE A 2 20.25 17.30 -10.50
CA ILE A 2 19.73 15.91 -10.55
C ILE A 2 19.27 15.41 -9.16
N VAL A 3 19.62 16.16 -8.10
CA VAL A 3 19.55 15.72 -6.69
C VAL A 3 18.19 15.96 -6.01
N ALA A 4 17.29 16.78 -6.57
CA ALA A 4 16.03 17.15 -5.91
C ALA A 4 14.84 16.20 -6.18
N GLY A 5 14.96 15.27 -7.14
CA GLY A 5 13.83 14.48 -7.62
C GLY A 5 13.28 13.48 -6.61
N TRP A 6 14.17 12.76 -5.91
CA TRP A 6 13.77 11.82 -4.85
C TRP A 6 13.17 12.55 -3.64
N ALA A 7 13.75 13.68 -3.23
CA ALA A 7 13.24 14.49 -2.12
C ALA A 7 11.85 15.07 -2.45
N TRP A 8 11.63 15.51 -3.69
CA TRP A 8 10.30 15.91 -4.16
C TRP A 8 9.29 14.76 -4.06
N LEU A 9 9.65 13.56 -4.51
CA LEU A 9 8.78 12.39 -4.44
C LEU A 9 8.50 11.99 -2.98
N SER A 10 9.53 11.95 -2.13
CA SER A 10 9.39 11.67 -0.70
C SER A 10 8.39 12.62 -0.04
N ARG A 11 8.50 13.94 -0.31
CA ARG A 11 7.56 14.93 0.26
C ARG A 11 6.12 14.71 -0.20
N ARG A 12 5.91 14.36 -1.47
CA ARG A 12 4.57 14.08 -2.01
C ARG A 12 3.96 12.84 -1.38
N ILE A 13 4.74 11.77 -1.24
CA ILE A 13 4.28 10.55 -0.59
C ILE A 13 4.01 10.80 0.90
N ALA A 14 4.90 11.53 1.58
CA ALA A 14 4.70 11.91 2.97
C ALA A 14 3.41 12.72 3.18
N TYR A 15 3.17 13.72 2.35
CA TYR A 15 1.94 14.51 2.38
C TYR A 15 0.70 13.65 2.11
N ALA A 16 0.73 12.81 1.07
CA ALA A 16 -0.36 11.90 0.76
C ALA A 16 -0.64 10.93 1.91
N PHE A 17 0.40 10.43 2.57
CA PHE A 17 0.28 9.54 3.72
C PHE A 17 -0.35 10.24 4.93
N LEU A 18 0.12 11.44 5.26
CA LEU A 18 -0.41 12.25 6.35
C LEU A 18 -1.88 12.61 6.11
N VAL A 19 -2.25 12.99 4.89
CA VAL A 19 -3.64 13.26 4.52
C VAL A 19 -4.49 12.00 4.64
N PHE A 20 -4.01 10.86 4.15
CA PHE A 20 -4.73 9.60 4.20
C PHE A 20 -4.97 9.13 5.64
N VAL A 21 -3.92 9.05 6.45
CA VAL A 21 -3.99 8.63 7.86
C VAL A 21 -4.75 9.65 8.70
N GLY A 22 -4.52 10.95 8.48
CA GLY A 22 -5.24 12.04 9.15
C GLY A 22 -6.74 11.99 8.86
N ALA A 23 -7.13 11.78 7.61
CA ALA A 23 -8.54 11.60 7.24
C ALA A 23 -9.15 10.39 7.97
N ILE A 24 -8.45 9.25 8.00
CA ILE A 24 -8.91 8.06 8.72
C ILE A 24 -9.07 8.33 10.23
N LEU A 25 -8.12 9.00 10.86
CA LEU A 25 -8.16 9.31 12.29
C LEU A 25 -9.22 10.34 12.68
N LEU A 26 -9.54 11.28 11.78
CA LEU A 26 -10.42 12.43 12.08
C LEU A 26 -11.87 12.23 11.64
N LEU A 27 -12.14 11.42 10.61
CA LEU A 27 -13.48 11.30 10.03
C LEU A 27 -14.42 10.34 10.78
N SER A 28 -13.90 9.47 11.64
CA SER A 28 -14.71 8.57 12.46
C SER A 28 -14.03 8.34 13.81
N PRO A 29 -14.45 9.06 14.88
CA PRO A 29 -13.94 8.80 16.23
C PRO A 29 -14.51 7.47 16.72
N VAL A 30 -13.73 6.40 16.54
CA VAL A 30 -14.04 5.08 17.10
C VAL A 30 -13.49 5.03 18.52
N PRO A 31 -14.23 4.47 19.50
CA PRO A 31 -13.68 4.20 20.81
C PRO A 31 -12.42 3.32 20.68
N THR A 32 -11.38 3.64 21.44
CA THR A 32 -10.15 2.86 21.50
C THR A 32 -10.44 1.50 22.13
N LEU A 33 -10.03 0.41 21.46
CA LEU A 33 -10.24 -0.95 21.97
C LEU A 33 -9.01 -1.49 22.73
N GLY A 34 -7.86 -0.82 22.60
CA GLY A 34 -6.61 -1.21 23.23
C GLY A 34 -5.42 -0.74 22.40
N LEU A 35 -4.30 -0.38 23.05
CA LEU A 35 -3.16 0.23 22.35
C LEU A 35 -2.66 -0.65 21.20
N LEU A 36 -2.50 -1.96 21.47
CA LEU A 36 -2.00 -2.90 20.48
C LEU A 36 -2.99 -3.14 19.33
N TRP A 37 -4.29 -3.16 19.63
CA TRP A 37 -5.35 -3.24 18.63
C TRP A 37 -5.34 -2.02 17.71
N ASP A 38 -5.24 -0.82 18.27
CA ASP A 38 -5.23 0.42 17.50
C ASP A 38 -3.96 0.54 16.64
N VAL A 39 -2.81 0.09 17.15
CA VAL A 39 -1.57 -0.05 16.36
C VAL A 39 -1.79 -1.04 15.20
N SER A 40 -2.39 -2.21 15.46
CA SER A 40 -2.70 -3.19 14.42
C SER A 40 -3.54 -2.58 13.30
N MET A 41 -4.63 -1.88 13.64
CA MET A 41 -5.52 -1.26 12.65
C MET A 41 -4.77 -0.21 11.81
N LEU A 42 -3.93 0.61 12.45
CA LEU A 42 -3.13 1.62 11.75
C LEU A 42 -2.03 0.99 10.87
N CYS A 43 -1.48 -0.18 11.24
CA CYS A 43 -0.63 -0.97 10.36
C CYS A 43 -1.40 -1.45 9.12
N GLY A 44 -2.64 -1.94 9.29
CA GLY A 44 -3.52 -2.33 8.18
C GLY A 44 -3.80 -1.18 7.20
N PHE A 45 -4.09 0.02 7.71
CA PHE A 45 -4.24 1.21 6.86
C PHE A 45 -2.93 1.65 6.20
N SER A 46 -1.80 1.49 6.90
CA SER A 46 -0.47 1.79 6.32
C SER A 46 -0.15 0.83 5.16
N ALA A 47 -0.46 -0.46 5.31
CA ALA A 47 -0.38 -1.44 4.24
C ALA A 47 -1.27 -1.05 3.05
N LEU A 48 -2.53 -0.69 3.29
CA LEU A 48 -3.47 -0.28 2.25
C LEU A 48 -2.98 0.96 1.48
N PHE A 49 -2.42 1.94 2.19
CA PHE A 49 -1.80 3.10 1.54
C PHE A 49 -0.62 2.72 0.65
N VAL A 50 0.29 1.86 1.15
CA VAL A 50 1.43 1.39 0.35
C VAL A 50 0.94 0.67 -0.90
N LEU A 51 -0.08 -0.19 -0.77
CA LEU A 51 -0.71 -0.88 -1.89
C LEU A 51 -1.29 0.10 -2.91
N LEU A 52 -2.06 1.11 -2.49
CA LEU A 52 -2.58 2.17 -3.38
C LEU A 52 -1.45 2.89 -4.10
N GLN A 53 -0.38 3.25 -3.39
CA GLN A 53 0.76 3.95 -3.96
C GLN A 53 1.53 3.11 -4.99
N MET A 54 1.55 1.77 -4.84
CA MET A 54 2.20 0.87 -5.81
C MET A 54 1.53 0.89 -7.19
N PHE A 55 0.26 1.29 -7.30
CA PHE A 55 -0.41 1.52 -8.59
C PHE A 55 0.02 2.83 -9.27
N ALA A 56 0.50 3.82 -8.51
CA ALA A 56 1.16 5.00 -9.08
C ALA A 56 2.65 4.70 -9.39
N LEU A 57 3.29 3.87 -8.58
CA LEU A 57 4.70 3.52 -8.68
C LEU A 57 4.88 2.14 -9.33
N THR A 58 4.34 1.93 -10.53
CA THR A 58 4.27 0.61 -11.22
C THR A 58 5.62 0.05 -11.72
N GLY A 59 6.76 0.47 -11.16
CA GLY A 59 8.10 0.16 -11.66
C GLY A 59 8.46 0.84 -12.99
N ARG A 60 7.57 1.69 -13.54
CA ARG A 60 7.78 2.39 -14.80
C ARG A 60 8.36 3.78 -14.56
N PRO A 61 9.22 4.30 -15.46
CA PRO A 61 9.72 5.65 -15.36
C PRO A 61 8.60 6.70 -15.42
N LEU A 62 8.49 7.54 -14.38
CA LEU A 62 7.60 8.69 -14.38
C LEU A 62 8.18 9.85 -15.22
N SER A 63 7.34 10.84 -15.50
CA SER A 63 7.76 12.14 -16.06
C SER A 63 8.51 12.97 -15.02
N THR A 64 8.16 12.83 -13.73
CA THR A 64 8.84 13.48 -12.61
C THR A 64 8.81 12.54 -11.40
N PRO A 65 9.96 12.25 -10.77
CA PRO A 65 11.32 12.66 -11.19
C PRO A 65 11.75 12.00 -12.51
N PHE A 66 12.52 12.71 -13.33
CA PHE A 66 12.97 12.24 -14.66
C PHE A 66 14.17 11.28 -14.57
N TYR A 67 13.98 10.20 -13.80
CA TYR A 67 14.98 9.18 -13.48
C TYR A 67 14.85 7.95 -14.39
N GLU A 68 15.87 7.10 -14.41
CA GLU A 68 15.85 5.84 -15.14
C GLU A 68 14.90 4.80 -14.51
N GLY A 69 14.56 3.75 -15.26
CA GLY A 69 13.61 2.72 -14.79
C GLY A 69 14.08 1.93 -13.57
N LYS A 70 15.40 1.75 -13.39
CA LYS A 70 15.95 1.01 -12.25
C LYS A 70 15.52 1.61 -10.90
N PHE A 71 15.42 2.93 -10.80
CA PHE A 71 14.91 3.60 -9.60
C PHE A 71 13.48 3.17 -9.25
N PHE A 72 12.59 3.18 -10.23
CA PHE A 72 11.17 2.85 -10.01
C PHE A 72 10.97 1.36 -9.71
N ILE A 73 11.75 0.48 -10.34
CA ILE A 73 11.74 -0.95 -10.05
C ILE A 73 12.16 -1.19 -8.59
N ARG A 74 13.29 -0.61 -8.16
CA ARG A 74 13.75 -0.72 -6.75
C ARG A 74 12.74 -0.16 -5.77
N LEU A 75 12.13 0.98 -6.09
CA LEU A 75 11.12 1.59 -5.23
C LEU A 75 9.86 0.71 -5.11
N HIS A 76 9.45 0.06 -6.21
CA HIS A 76 8.34 -0.89 -6.20
C HIS A 76 8.66 -2.16 -5.37
N GLU A 77 9.89 -2.68 -5.49
CA GLU A 77 10.38 -3.79 -4.66
C GLU A 77 10.36 -3.43 -3.17
N TYR A 78 10.90 -2.26 -2.79
CA TYR A 78 10.85 -1.79 -1.41
C TYR A 78 9.41 -1.60 -0.91
N GLY A 79 8.51 -1.05 -1.75
CA GLY A 79 7.09 -0.96 -1.43
C GLY A 79 6.46 -2.32 -1.15
N ALA A 80 6.81 -3.35 -1.93
CA ALA A 80 6.32 -4.71 -1.69
C ALA A 80 6.81 -5.29 -0.34
N TYR A 81 8.08 -5.08 0.02
CA TYR A 81 8.60 -5.51 1.33
C TYR A 81 7.91 -4.80 2.49
N MET A 82 7.64 -3.50 2.33
CA MET A 82 6.93 -2.72 3.34
C MET A 82 5.47 -3.16 3.48
N LEU A 83 4.79 -3.44 2.36
CA LEU A 83 3.45 -4.00 2.35
C LEU A 83 3.40 -5.32 3.13
N LEU A 84 4.34 -6.23 2.85
CA LEU A 84 4.45 -7.51 3.57
C LEU A 84 4.68 -7.29 5.07
N ALA A 85 5.59 -6.39 5.45
CA ALA A 85 5.88 -6.10 6.86
C ALA A 85 4.66 -5.53 7.59
N PHE A 86 3.95 -4.56 7.00
CA PHE A 86 2.75 -3.97 7.59
C PHE A 86 1.60 -4.96 7.70
N VAL A 87 1.40 -5.83 6.70
CA VAL A 87 0.39 -6.91 6.77
C VAL A 87 0.77 -7.93 7.85
N ALA A 88 2.04 -8.30 7.96
CA ALA A 88 2.51 -9.20 9.01
C ALA A 88 2.31 -8.61 10.41
N TRP A 89 2.62 -7.32 10.60
CA TRP A 89 2.36 -6.63 11.87
C TRP A 89 0.86 -6.50 12.16
N HIS A 90 0.05 -6.17 11.16
CA HIS A 90 -1.41 -6.12 11.31
C HIS A 90 -1.97 -7.47 11.79
N ILE A 91 -1.64 -8.57 11.10
CA ILE A 91 -2.10 -9.91 11.50
C ILE A 91 -1.53 -10.28 12.87
N GLY A 92 -0.22 -10.13 13.08
CA GLY A 92 0.44 -10.52 14.32
C GLY A 92 -0.05 -9.76 15.55
N PHE A 93 -0.22 -8.44 15.45
CA PHE A 93 -0.74 -7.62 16.54
C PHE A 93 -2.24 -7.86 16.78
N SER A 94 -3.03 -8.10 15.74
CA SER A 94 -4.44 -8.51 15.90
C SER A 94 -4.57 -9.83 16.63
N LEU A 95 -3.82 -10.87 16.23
CA LEU A 95 -3.84 -12.18 16.89
C LEU A 95 -3.30 -12.12 18.33
N TRP A 96 -2.35 -11.22 18.61
CA TRP A 96 -1.87 -11.02 19.98
C TRP A 96 -2.89 -10.30 20.85
N ALA A 97 -3.53 -9.26 20.31
CA ALA A 97 -4.53 -8.48 21.03
C ALA A 97 -5.83 -9.27 21.25
N GLU A 98 -6.22 -10.11 20.28
CA GLU A 98 -7.42 -10.93 20.32
C GLU A 98 -7.13 -12.35 19.78
N PRO A 99 -6.61 -13.25 20.62
CA PRO A 99 -6.25 -14.61 20.21
C PRO A 99 -7.41 -15.45 19.66
N GLN A 100 -8.64 -15.12 20.05
CA GLN A 100 -9.87 -15.77 19.57
C GLN A 100 -10.04 -15.66 18.05
N LEU A 101 -9.43 -14.65 17.41
CA LEU A 101 -9.38 -14.51 15.95
C LEU A 101 -8.74 -15.71 15.24
N LEU A 102 -7.96 -16.55 15.95
CA LEU A 102 -7.45 -17.80 15.39
C LEU A 102 -8.57 -18.78 15.03
N GLU A 103 -9.64 -18.82 15.83
CA GLU A 103 -10.80 -19.69 15.59
C GLU A 103 -11.56 -19.27 14.33
N ASP A 104 -11.54 -17.96 14.03
CA ASP A 104 -12.16 -17.38 12.84
C ASP A 104 -11.24 -17.35 11.61
N LEU A 105 -10.00 -17.85 11.70
CA LEU A 105 -9.06 -17.79 10.57
C LEU A 105 -9.33 -18.92 9.55
N LEU A 106 -9.67 -20.12 10.04
CA LEU A 106 -9.79 -21.35 9.25
C LEU A 106 -10.85 -22.31 9.86
N PRO A 107 -12.09 -22.35 9.34
CA PRO A 107 -12.60 -21.60 8.19
C PRO A 107 -13.04 -20.17 8.56
N PRO A 108 -12.84 -19.17 7.66
CA PRO A 108 -13.29 -17.81 7.94
C PRO A 108 -14.81 -17.68 7.85
N ILE A 109 -15.44 -17.42 9.01
CA ILE A 109 -16.90 -17.35 9.14
C ILE A 109 -17.42 -15.96 8.73
N THR A 110 -16.76 -14.89 9.15
CA THR A 110 -17.21 -13.52 8.88
C THR A 110 -16.72 -13.01 7.52
N GLY A 111 -17.51 -12.17 6.86
CA GLY A 111 -17.09 -11.56 5.58
C GLY A 111 -15.80 -10.73 5.70
N VAL A 112 -15.56 -10.12 6.85
CA VAL A 112 -14.31 -9.40 7.16
C VAL A 112 -13.12 -10.36 7.12
N MET A 113 -13.20 -11.50 7.82
CA MET A 113 -12.14 -12.50 7.83
C MET A 113 -11.95 -13.16 6.47
N GLN A 114 -13.03 -13.47 5.76
CA GLN A 114 -12.97 -14.03 4.40
C GLN A 114 -12.20 -13.14 3.44
N THR A 115 -12.53 -11.84 3.39
CA THR A 115 -11.85 -10.87 2.53
C THR A 115 -10.40 -10.63 2.97
N GLY A 116 -10.11 -10.66 4.28
CA GLY A 116 -8.76 -10.57 4.83
C GLY A 116 -7.87 -11.76 4.43
N VAL A 117 -8.37 -12.99 4.56
CA VAL A 117 -7.68 -14.22 4.15
C VAL A 117 -7.43 -14.24 2.65
N VAL A 118 -8.42 -13.82 1.84
CA VAL A 118 -8.27 -13.70 0.38
C VAL A 118 -7.18 -12.68 0.04
N ALA A 119 -7.18 -11.51 0.68
CA ALA A 119 -6.15 -10.49 0.47
C ALA A 119 -4.75 -11.01 0.86
N ALA A 120 -4.59 -11.63 2.02
CA ALA A 120 -3.32 -12.20 2.46
C ALA A 120 -2.82 -13.29 1.49
N THR A 121 -3.71 -14.14 1.00
CA THR A 121 -3.39 -15.19 0.02
C THR A 121 -2.98 -14.59 -1.33
N LEU A 122 -3.71 -13.60 -1.84
CA LEU A 122 -3.34 -12.91 -3.08
C LEU A 122 -1.98 -12.20 -2.95
N LEU A 123 -1.69 -11.59 -1.80
CA LEU A 123 -0.39 -10.98 -1.52
C LEU A 123 0.73 -12.03 -1.50
N ALA A 124 0.51 -13.18 -0.87
CA ALA A 124 1.46 -14.29 -0.86
C ALA A 124 1.72 -14.82 -2.28
N ILE A 125 0.67 -15.03 -3.08
CA ILE A 125 0.77 -15.43 -4.49
C ILE A 125 1.55 -14.39 -5.30
N ALA A 126 1.21 -13.10 -5.18
CA ALA A 126 1.88 -12.02 -5.89
C ALA A 126 3.36 -11.93 -5.53
N THR A 127 3.70 -12.12 -4.26
CA THR A 127 5.07 -12.11 -3.75
C THR A 127 5.85 -13.30 -4.28
N PHE A 128 5.32 -14.51 -4.14
CA PHE A 128 5.97 -15.74 -4.59
C PHE A 128 6.17 -15.75 -6.11
N ALA A 129 5.14 -15.36 -6.87
CA ALA A 129 5.20 -15.24 -8.32
C ALA A 129 6.24 -14.20 -8.80
N SER A 130 6.61 -13.24 -7.94
CA SER A 130 7.60 -12.20 -8.26
C SER A 130 9.05 -12.65 -8.06
N LEU A 131 9.29 -13.79 -7.40
CA LEU A 131 10.63 -14.36 -7.25
C LEU A 131 11.23 -14.69 -8.62
N PRO A 132 12.50 -14.32 -8.92
CA PRO A 132 13.11 -14.56 -10.22
C PRO A 132 13.01 -16.01 -10.75
N PRO A 133 13.24 -17.07 -9.95
CA PRO A 133 13.10 -18.45 -10.45
C PRO A 133 11.64 -18.80 -10.78
N VAL A 134 10.70 -18.49 -9.88
CA VAL A 134 9.26 -18.76 -10.07
C VAL A 134 8.72 -17.99 -11.28
N ARG A 135 9.08 -16.70 -11.38
CA ARG A 135 8.66 -15.84 -12.48
C ARG A 135 9.10 -16.39 -13.85
N ARG A 136 10.34 -16.87 -13.94
CA ARG A 136 10.88 -17.45 -15.18
C ARG A 136 10.18 -18.76 -15.52
N ALA A 137 9.94 -19.62 -14.53
CA ALA A 137 9.31 -20.92 -14.71
C ALA A 137 7.81 -20.82 -15.07
N ALA A 138 7.04 -20.00 -14.36
CA ALA A 138 5.58 -20.01 -14.45
C ALA A 138 5.03 -19.18 -15.62
N PHE A 139 5.72 -18.11 -16.04
CA PHE A 139 5.15 -17.15 -17.01
C PHE A 139 5.83 -17.18 -18.38
N GLY A 140 7.05 -17.69 -18.49
CA GLY A 140 7.84 -17.78 -19.74
C GLY A 140 8.24 -16.43 -20.38
N THR A 141 7.42 -15.39 -20.24
CA THR A 141 7.63 -14.06 -20.81
C THR A 141 7.34 -12.95 -19.80
N ALA A 142 8.07 -11.83 -19.92
CA ALA A 142 7.84 -10.66 -19.08
C ALA A 142 6.46 -10.01 -19.33
N THR A 143 5.88 -10.19 -20.51
CA THR A 143 4.56 -9.63 -20.85
C THR A 143 3.44 -10.38 -20.13
N LEU A 144 3.48 -11.71 -20.12
CA LEU A 144 2.49 -12.51 -19.40
C LEU A 144 2.56 -12.23 -17.90
N PHE A 145 3.77 -12.24 -17.32
CA PHE A 145 3.97 -11.89 -15.91
C PHE A 145 3.36 -10.53 -15.55
N ARG A 146 3.64 -9.47 -16.32
CA ARG A 146 3.08 -8.14 -16.03
C ARG A 146 1.55 -8.09 -16.10
N ARG A 147 0.92 -8.84 -17.02
CA ARG A 147 -0.54 -8.91 -17.11
C ARG A 147 -1.12 -9.64 -15.91
N SER A 148 -0.64 -10.84 -15.62
CA SER A 148 -1.11 -11.64 -14.49
C SER A 148 -0.87 -10.94 -13.16
N HIS A 149 0.30 -10.34 -12.95
CA HIS A 149 0.62 -9.57 -11.76
C HIS A 149 -0.29 -8.34 -11.62
N SER A 150 -0.61 -7.65 -12.72
CA SER A 150 -1.55 -6.52 -12.68
C SER A 150 -2.97 -6.96 -12.30
N VAL A 151 -3.45 -8.09 -12.82
CA VAL A 151 -4.77 -8.64 -12.45
C VAL A 151 -4.78 -9.04 -10.97
N CYS A 152 -3.74 -9.75 -10.52
CA CYS A 152 -3.59 -10.16 -9.13
C CYS A 152 -3.52 -8.94 -8.19
N ALA A 153 -2.77 -7.90 -8.54
CA ALA A 153 -2.69 -6.66 -7.77
C ALA A 153 -4.04 -5.94 -7.68
N THR A 154 -4.82 -5.89 -8.77
CA THR A 154 -6.19 -5.32 -8.75
C THR A 154 -7.10 -6.13 -7.83
N LEU A 155 -7.08 -7.45 -7.93
CA LEU A 155 -7.87 -8.32 -7.04
C LEU A 155 -7.45 -8.14 -5.58
N LEU A 156 -6.14 -8.01 -5.32
CA LEU A 156 -5.59 -7.75 -3.99
C LEU A 156 -6.10 -6.41 -3.43
N LEU A 157 -6.11 -5.34 -4.25
CA LEU A 157 -6.64 -4.04 -3.84
C LEU A 157 -8.15 -4.11 -3.56
N CYS A 158 -8.92 -4.79 -4.41
CA CYS A 158 -10.35 -5.00 -4.20
C CYS A 158 -10.62 -5.78 -2.91
N ALA A 159 -9.90 -6.89 -2.67
CA ALA A 159 -10.05 -7.70 -1.46
C ALA A 159 -9.64 -6.92 -0.21
N SER A 160 -8.51 -6.20 -0.24
CA SER A 160 -8.05 -5.36 0.87
C SER A 160 -9.02 -4.22 1.16
N GLY A 161 -9.58 -3.61 0.12
CA GLY A 161 -10.59 -2.57 0.25
C GLY A 161 -11.92 -3.08 0.81
N ALA A 162 -12.38 -4.24 0.34
CA ALA A 162 -13.55 -4.91 0.90
C ALA A 162 -13.34 -5.28 2.37
N HIS A 163 -12.16 -5.80 2.73
CA HIS A 163 -11.79 -6.09 4.11
C HIS A 163 -11.85 -4.84 5.00
N ALA A 164 -11.21 -3.74 4.58
CA ALA A 164 -11.23 -2.49 5.32
C ALA A 164 -12.65 -1.89 5.44
N TRP A 165 -13.47 -2.03 4.40
CA TRP A 165 -14.85 -1.54 4.39
C TRP A 165 -15.76 -2.37 5.30
N LEU A 166 -15.71 -3.70 5.19
CA LEU A 166 -16.50 -4.61 6.01
C LEU A 166 -16.12 -4.55 7.49
N ALA A 167 -14.85 -4.29 7.81
CA ALA A 167 -14.41 -4.09 9.19
C ALA A 167 -15.14 -2.90 9.87
N GLY A 168 -15.64 -1.94 9.08
CA GLY A 168 -16.57 -0.90 9.53
C GLY A 168 -15.96 0.18 10.43
N LEU A 169 -14.87 -0.09 11.15
CA LEU A 169 -14.33 0.78 12.20
C LEU A 169 -14.19 2.24 11.75
N ARG A 170 -13.51 2.52 10.63
CA ARG A 170 -13.27 3.91 10.17
C ARG A 170 -13.79 4.24 8.78
N LEU A 171 -14.48 3.29 8.17
CA LEU A 171 -15.08 3.44 6.84
C LEU A 171 -16.61 3.27 6.86
N ALA A 172 -17.21 3.01 8.04
CA ALA A 172 -18.66 3.04 8.21
C ALA A 172 -19.17 4.47 7.99
N GLY A 173 -19.82 4.68 6.84
CA GLY A 173 -20.39 5.96 6.45
C GLY A 173 -20.34 6.16 4.95
N PHE A 174 -21.34 6.87 4.42
CA PHE A 174 -21.44 7.13 2.99
C PHE A 174 -20.20 7.86 2.44
N TRP A 175 -19.81 8.98 3.07
CA TRP A 175 -18.70 9.81 2.60
C TRP A 175 -17.33 9.11 2.68
N PRO A 176 -16.94 8.46 3.80
CA PRO A 176 -15.71 7.67 3.85
C PRO A 176 -15.68 6.55 2.81
N SER A 177 -16.80 5.85 2.61
CA SER A 177 -16.92 4.79 1.60
C SER A 177 -16.74 5.31 0.18
N VAL A 178 -17.40 6.43 -0.17
CA VAL A 178 -17.29 7.07 -1.49
C VAL A 178 -15.86 7.58 -1.72
N ALA A 179 -15.26 8.24 -0.73
CA ALA A 179 -13.88 8.72 -0.84
C ALA A 179 -12.89 7.56 -1.03
N PHE A 180 -13.05 6.47 -0.28
CA PHE A 180 -12.23 5.28 -0.43
C PHE A 180 -12.41 4.62 -1.82
N ALA A 181 -13.66 4.46 -2.27
CA ALA A 181 -13.96 3.92 -3.59
C ALA A 181 -13.36 4.77 -4.71
N ALA A 182 -13.41 6.10 -4.60
CA ALA A 182 -12.80 7.01 -5.55
C ALA A 182 -11.26 6.86 -5.58
N LEU A 183 -10.62 6.73 -4.42
CA LEU A 183 -9.17 6.50 -4.32
C LEU A 183 -8.76 5.15 -4.92
N ALA A 184 -9.48 4.07 -4.59
CA ALA A 184 -9.21 2.73 -5.13
C ALA A 184 -9.46 2.68 -6.64
N GLY A 185 -10.59 3.23 -7.10
CA GLY A 185 -10.91 3.35 -8.53
C GLY A 185 -9.88 4.16 -9.30
N GLY A 186 -9.44 5.29 -8.74
CA GLY A 186 -8.36 6.11 -9.29
C GLY A 186 -7.05 5.33 -9.38
N ALA A 187 -6.67 4.59 -8.33
CA ALA A 187 -5.47 3.75 -8.32
C ALA A 187 -5.52 2.68 -9.42
N VAL A 188 -6.65 1.98 -9.59
CA VAL A 188 -6.80 0.96 -10.65
C VAL A 188 -6.78 1.57 -12.05
N ALA A 189 -7.41 2.74 -12.23
CA ALA A 189 -7.47 3.43 -13.52
C ALA A 189 -6.12 4.01 -13.94
N LEU A 190 -5.28 4.42 -13.00
CA LEU A 190 -4.04 5.17 -13.26
C LEU A 190 -3.03 4.43 -14.17
N PRO A 191 -2.70 3.13 -13.96
CA PRO A 191 -1.86 2.37 -14.88
C PRO A 191 -2.43 2.25 -16.29
N TRP A 192 -3.75 2.28 -16.47
CA TRP A 192 -4.40 2.21 -17.77
C TRP A 192 -4.41 3.58 -18.46
N ALA A 193 -4.82 4.63 -17.75
CA ALA A 193 -4.78 6.00 -18.22
C ALA A 193 -3.37 6.41 -18.67
N SER A 194 -2.32 6.02 -17.92
CA SER A 194 -0.93 6.31 -18.29
C SER A 194 -0.46 5.65 -19.59
N ARG A 195 -1.12 4.58 -20.05
CA ARG A 195 -0.82 3.92 -21.33
C ARG A 195 -1.46 4.63 -22.51
N GLN A 196 -2.61 5.25 -22.28
CA GLN A 196 -3.41 5.93 -23.30
C GLN A 196 -3.11 7.42 -23.39
N ALA A 197 -2.60 8.01 -22.30
CA ALA A 197 -2.16 9.39 -22.29
C ALA A 197 -1.19 9.65 -23.44
N VAL A 198 -1.49 10.65 -24.26
CA VAL A 198 -0.60 11.19 -25.29
C VAL A 198 0.77 11.35 -24.64
N ARG A 199 1.79 10.72 -25.25
CA ARG A 199 3.14 10.55 -24.67
C ARG A 199 3.49 11.78 -23.83
N PRO A 200 3.61 11.66 -22.49
CA PRO A 200 3.78 12.81 -21.63
C PRO A 200 4.96 13.61 -22.14
N HIS A 201 4.78 14.93 -22.22
CA HIS A 201 5.79 15.88 -22.69
C HIS A 201 7.12 15.51 -22.07
N ARG A 202 8.02 14.91 -22.86
CA ARG A 202 9.31 14.44 -22.36
C ARG A 202 10.14 15.69 -22.18
N PRO A 203 10.58 16.03 -20.95
CA PRO A 203 11.49 17.13 -20.79
C PRO A 203 12.71 16.89 -21.70
N PRO A 204 13.19 17.94 -22.41
CA PRO A 204 14.30 17.79 -23.33
C PRO A 204 15.52 17.25 -22.58
N GLY A 205 16.17 16.22 -23.14
CA GLY A 205 17.37 15.62 -22.57
C GLY A 205 17.25 14.14 -22.20
N LYS A 206 18.37 13.58 -21.71
CA LYS A 206 18.47 12.17 -21.27
C LYS A 206 18.03 12.07 -19.81
N ARG A 207 17.38 10.96 -19.45
CA ARG A 207 17.04 10.63 -18.05
C ARG A 207 18.31 10.58 -17.19
N ALA A 208 18.20 11.00 -15.94
CA ALA A 208 19.29 10.88 -14.99
C ALA A 208 19.63 9.39 -14.76
N ARG A 209 20.93 9.08 -14.82
CA ARG A 209 21.48 7.73 -14.63
C ARG A 209 21.96 7.53 -13.20
N ASP A 210 22.16 6.28 -12.82
CA ASP A 210 22.66 5.86 -11.51
C ASP A 210 21.80 6.37 -10.35
N THR A 211 20.48 6.36 -10.59
CA THR A 211 19.49 6.90 -9.65
C THR A 211 18.87 5.83 -8.76
N ALA A 212 19.16 4.56 -9.00
CA ALA A 212 18.61 3.43 -8.24
C ALA A 212 18.84 3.56 -6.72
N ARG A 213 20.01 4.08 -6.30
CA ARG A 213 20.35 4.33 -4.89
C ARG A 213 19.38 5.29 -4.18
N PHE A 214 18.74 6.19 -4.92
CA PHE A 214 17.78 7.14 -4.35
C PHE A 214 16.41 6.53 -4.06
N ALA A 215 16.14 5.29 -4.46
CA ALA A 215 14.91 4.61 -4.08
C ALA A 215 14.87 4.31 -2.58
N ALA A 216 16.01 3.97 -1.98
CA ALA A 216 16.14 3.67 -0.56
C ALA A 216 15.68 4.82 0.36
N PRO A 217 16.16 6.08 0.22
CA PRO A 217 15.69 7.16 1.08
C PRO A 217 14.19 7.47 0.92
N VAL A 218 13.61 7.27 -0.28
CA VAL A 218 12.14 7.41 -0.47
C VAL A 218 11.41 6.31 0.31
N ALA A 219 11.85 5.06 0.19
CA ALA A 219 11.29 3.95 0.94
C ALA A 219 11.47 4.12 2.46
N MET A 220 12.61 4.63 2.91
CA MET A 220 12.84 4.93 4.33
C MET A 220 11.87 5.99 4.86
N VAL A 221 11.60 7.06 4.10
CA VAL A 221 10.58 8.05 4.50
C VAL A 221 9.20 7.38 4.62
N MET A 222 8.82 6.57 3.63
CA MET A 222 7.57 5.81 3.68
C MET A 222 7.52 4.88 4.90
N LEU A 223 8.63 4.24 5.26
CA LEU A 223 8.71 3.27 6.34
C LEU A 223 8.65 3.98 7.69
N SER A 224 9.45 5.03 7.87
CA SER A 224 9.44 5.84 9.08
C SER A 224 8.06 6.44 9.34
N LEU A 225 7.37 6.94 8.33
CA LEU A 225 6.00 7.44 8.48
C LEU A 225 5.02 6.31 8.77
N GLY A 226 5.09 5.23 8.00
CA GLY A 226 4.22 4.07 8.16
C GLY A 226 4.41 3.32 9.47
N VAL A 227 5.56 3.47 10.15
CA VAL A 227 5.80 2.96 11.51
C VAL A 227 5.42 4.01 12.55
N ALA A 228 5.96 5.23 12.47
CA ALA A 228 5.78 6.23 13.52
C ALA A 228 4.30 6.62 13.71
N LEU A 229 3.53 6.76 12.63
CA LEU A 229 2.15 7.22 12.72
C LEU A 229 1.20 6.19 13.35
N PRO A 230 1.31 4.87 13.11
CA PRO A 230 0.59 3.89 13.92
C PRO A 230 0.83 4.01 15.43
N PHE A 231 2.09 4.08 15.86
CA PHE A 231 2.42 4.15 17.28
C PHE A 231 2.02 5.50 17.91
N LEU A 232 2.33 6.62 17.25
CA LEU A 232 1.95 7.94 17.73
C LEU A 232 0.44 8.15 17.68
N GLY A 233 -0.22 7.70 16.61
CA GLY A 233 -1.66 7.79 16.45
C GLY A 233 -2.40 6.98 17.52
N ALA A 234 -1.97 5.75 17.78
CA ALA A 234 -2.53 4.96 18.87
C ALA A 234 -2.27 5.60 20.24
N ALA A 235 -1.05 6.09 20.51
CA ALA A 235 -0.75 6.80 21.75
C ALA A 235 -1.61 8.06 21.94
N LEU A 236 -1.85 8.84 20.89
CA LEU A 236 -2.70 10.03 20.91
C LEU A 236 -4.17 9.69 21.15
N LEU A 237 -4.67 8.60 20.54
CA LEU A 237 -6.04 8.14 20.76
C LEU A 237 -6.25 7.73 22.22
N HIS A 238 -5.27 7.01 22.80
CA HIS A 238 -5.32 6.59 24.19
C HIS A 238 -5.16 7.76 25.16
N TRP A 239 -4.26 8.71 24.89
CA TRP A 239 -4.12 9.92 25.72
C TRP A 239 -5.42 10.72 25.84
N ARG A 240 -6.23 10.78 24.77
CA ARG A 240 -7.51 11.50 24.78
C ARG A 240 -8.67 10.76 25.46
N ALA A 241 -8.48 9.47 25.78
CA ALA A 241 -9.50 8.66 26.42
C ALA A 241 -9.49 8.76 27.96
N TRP A 242 -8.48 9.46 28.52
CA TRP A 242 -8.33 9.76 29.95
C TRP A 242 -8.44 11.28 30.18
#